data_AF-A0A3A1Y4F6-F1
#
_entry.id   AF-A0A3A1Y4F6-F1
#
_cell.length_a   1.000
_cell.length_b   1.000
_cell.length_c   1.000
_cell.angle_alpha   90.00
_cell.angle_beta   90.00
_cell.angle_gamma   90.00
#
_symmetry.space_group_name_H-M   'P 1'
#
loop_
_entity.id
_entity.type
_entity.pdbx_description
1 polymer ?
#
loop_
_entity_poly.entity_id
_entity_poly.type
_entity_poly.pdbx_seq_one_letter_code
_entity_poly.pdbx_strand_id
1 'polypeptide(L)' 'MSELELNEKLVLARSELFALRQQVKSRQLEKTHLVKKARREVARLLTQQNKAGK' A
#
# COMPACT_ATOMS: atom_id res chain seq x y z
N MET A 1 6.77 -15.85 -2.72
CA MET A 1 6.01 -14.82 -3.45
C MET A 1 6.52 -14.83 -4.86
N SER A 2 5.71 -15.28 -5.81
CA SER A 2 6.00 -15.09 -7.23
C SER A 2 5.98 -13.59 -7.56
N GLU A 3 6.70 -13.17 -8.61
CA GLU A 3 6.67 -11.78 -9.08
C GLU A 3 5.25 -11.31 -9.41
N LEU A 4 4.42 -12.21 -9.96
CA LEU A 4 3.00 -11.96 -10.22
C LEU A 4 2.24 -11.64 -8.93
N GLU A 5 2.35 -12.50 -7.92
CA GLU A 5 1.70 -12.30 -6.62
C GLU A 5 2.19 -11.02 -5.91
N LEU A 6 3.46 -10.66 -6.10
CA LEU A 6 4.02 -9.44 -5.53
C LEU A 6 3.42 -8.19 -6.21
N ASN A 7 3.28 -8.21 -7.53
CA ASN A 7 2.65 -7.14 -8.30
C ASN A 7 1.16 -7.00 -7.94
N GLU A 8 0.43 -8.11 -7.81
CA GLU A 8 -0.97 -8.09 -7.38
C GLU A 8 -1.13 -7.43 -6.00
N LYS A 9 -0.30 -7.83 -5.02
CA LYS A 9 -0.30 -7.22 -3.69
C LYS A 9 0.07 -5.73 -3.74
N LEU A 10 0.99 -5.34 -4.62
CA LEU A 10 1.36 -3.93 -4.78
C LEU A 10 0.18 -3.10 -5.31
N VAL A 11 -0.58 -3.62 -6.27
CA VAL A 11 -1.77 -2.96 -6.82
C VAL A 11 -2.84 -2.81 -5.74
N LEU A 12 -3.11 -3.87 -4.96
CA LEU A 12 -4.06 -3.84 -3.85
C LEU A 12 -3.65 -2.85 -2.75
N ALA A 13 -2.38 -2.87 -2.34
CA ALA A 13 -1.89 -1.94 -1.32
C ALA A 13 -1.96 -0.46 -1.78
N ARG A 14 -1.78 -0.21 -3.08
CA ARG A 14 -1.93 1.13 -3.66
C ARG A 14 -3.39 1.58 -3.71
N SER A 15 -4.31 0.69 -4.06
CA SER A 15 -5.74 1.02 -4.09
C SER A 15 -6.28 1.28 -2.68
N GLU A 16 -5.87 0.50 -1.69
CA GLU A 16 -6.21 0.74 -0.28
C GLU A 16 -5.68 2.09 0.20
N LEU A 17 -4.42 2.40 -0.09
CA LEU A 17 -3.83 3.69 0.24
C LEU A 17 -4.55 4.86 -0.43
N PHE A 18 -5.03 4.69 -1.66
CA PHE A 18 -5.85 5.68 -2.35
C PHE A 18 -7.20 5.88 -1.65
N ALA A 19 -7.92 4.81 -1.34
CA ALA A 19 -9.19 4.87 -0.62
C ALA A 19 -9.04 5.57 0.74
N LEU A 20 -7.99 5.22 1.50
CA LEU A 20 -7.69 5.86 2.79
C LEU A 20 -7.38 7.36 2.63
N ARG A 21 -6.66 7.77 1.58
CA ARG A 21 -6.42 9.20 1.29
C ARG A 21 -7.72 9.95 0.99
N GLN A 22 -8.64 9.33 0.25
CA GLN A 22 -9.94 9.93 -0.03
C GLN A 22 -10.77 10.09 1.24
N GLN A 23 -10.79 9.08 2.12
CA GLN A 23 -11.46 9.15 3.42
C GLN A 23 -10.84 10.21 4.37
N VAL A 24 -9.52 10.41 4.32
CA VAL A 24 -8.87 11.51 5.03
C VAL A 24 -9.35 12.86 4.50
N LYS A 25 -9.41 13.01 3.17
CA LYS A 25 -9.85 14.26 2.53
C LYS A 25 -11.32 14.57 2.87
N SER A 26 -12.19 13.57 2.92
CA SER A 26 -13.58 13.73 3.33
C SER A 26 -13.78 13.84 4.85
N ARG A 27 -12.71 13.79 5.66
CA ARG A 27 -12.74 13.77 7.13
C ARG A 27 -13.60 12.63 7.72
N GLN A 28 -13.76 11.54 6.97
CA GLN A 28 -14.53 10.36 7.37
C GLN A 28 -13.65 9.27 8.00
N LEU A 29 -12.32 9.44 7.98
CA LEU A 29 -11.41 8.44 8.53
C LEU A 29 -11.23 8.59 10.04
N GLU A 30 -11.90 7.75 10.82
CA GLU A 30 -11.71 7.66 12.27
C GLU A 30 -10.30 7.15 12.64
N LYS A 31 -9.80 6.16 11.89
CA LYS A 31 -8.52 5.48 12.17
C LYS A 31 -7.38 6.02 11.31
N THR A 32 -6.93 7.24 11.61
CA THR A 32 -5.89 7.97 10.84
C THR A 32 -4.55 7.23 10.73
N HIS A 33 -4.21 6.38 11.70
CA HIS A 33 -2.98 5.58 11.69
C HIS A 33 -2.92 4.55 10.55
N LEU A 34 -4.08 4.14 10.00
CA LEU A 34 -4.15 3.20 8.88
C LEU A 34 -3.45 3.74 7.62
N VAL A 35 -3.52 5.06 7.40
CA VAL A 35 -2.82 5.71 6.27
C VAL A 35 -1.30 5.53 6.38
N LYS A 36 -0.76 5.65 7.60
CA LYS A 36 0.68 5.44 7.86
C LYS A 36 1.06 3.97 7.71
N LYS A 37 0.17 3.04 8.11
CA LYS A 37 0.36 1.60 7.95
C LYS A 37 0.38 1.21 6.47
N ALA A 38 -0.65 1.58 5.70
CA ALA A 38 -0.73 1.31 4.26
C ALA A 38 0.45 1.89 3.49
N ARG A 39 0.92 3.09 3.88
CA ARG A 39 2.11 3.71 3.26
C ARG A 39 3.38 2.89 3.48
N ARG A 40 3.57 2.39 4.70
CA ARG A 40 4.71 1.52 5.04
C ARG A 40 4.62 0.17 4.32
N GLU A 41 3.42 -0.35 4.14
CA GLU A 41 3.18 -1.59 3.41
C GLU A 41 3.55 -1.48 1.94
N VAL A 42 3.09 -0.44 1.24
CA VAL A 42 3.52 -0.15 -0.14
C VAL A 42 5.04 -0.04 -0.24
N ALA A 43 5.70 0.67 0.69
CA ALA A 43 7.16 0.81 0.69
C ALA A 43 7.89 -0.53 0.89
N ARG A 44 7.38 -1.42 1.75
CA ARG A 44 7.93 -2.76 1.95
C ARG A 44 7.81 -3.61 0.69
N LEU A 45 6.65 -3.58 0.03
CA LEU A 45 6.42 -4.33 -1.22
C LEU A 45 7.35 -3.83 -2.33
N LEU A 46 7.52 -2.51 -2.48
CA LEU A 46 8.49 -1.94 -3.43
C LEU A 46 9.93 -2.36 -3.11
N THR A 47 10.29 -2.43 -1.82
CA THR A 47 11.62 -2.89 -1.40
C THR A 47 11.84 -4.37 -1.76
N GLN A 48 10.82 -5.21 -1.57
CA GLN A 48 10.87 -6.62 -1.96
C GLN A 48 10.98 -6.77 -3.48
N GLN A 49 10.25 -5.95 -4.25
CA GLN A 49 10.31 -5.96 -5.72
C GLN A 49 11.71 -5.57 -6.22
N ASN A 50 12.31 -4.52 -5.65
CA ASN A 50 13.67 -4.10 -5.99
C ASN A 50 14.73 -5.14 -5.62
N LYS A 51 14.48 -5.96 -4.59
CA LYS A 51 15.36 -7.08 -4.23
C LYS A 51 15.19 -8.29 -5.15
N ALA A 52 14.00 -8.54 -5.66
CA ALA A 52 13.72 -9.65 -6.57
C ALA A 52 14.27 -9.40 -7.98
N GLY A 53 14.32 -8.14 -8.43
CA GLY A 53 14.92 -7.77 -9.72
C GLY A 53 16.45 -7.62 -9.72
N LYS A 54 17.14 -7.97 -8.62
CA LYS A 54 18.61 -8.00 -8.51
C LYS A 54 19.08 -9.44 -8.41
#